data_AF-A0A1D1XNT9-F1
#
_entry.id   AF-A0A1D1XNT9-F1
#
_cell.length_a   1.000
_cell.length_b   1.000
_cell.length_c   1.000
_cell.angle_alpha   90.00
_cell.angle_beta   90.00
_cell.angle_gamma   90.00
#
_symmetry.space_group_name_H-M   'P 1'
#
loop_
_entity.id
_entity.type
_entity.pdbx_description
1 polymer ?
#
loop_
_entity_poly.entity_id
_entity_poly.type
_entity_poly.pdbx_seq_one_letter_code
_entity_poly.pdbx_strand_id
1 'polypeptide(L)'
;MLCEENGGRVELAKAYYKALTESVKRHFNGNGVIASMEHCNDFMFLGTEAISLGRVGDDFWCTDPSGDPNGTFWLQGCHMVHCAYNSLWMGNFIHPDWDMFQSTHPCAEFHAASRAISGGPIYVSDSVGHHDFRLLKTLVLPDGTILRCHHYALPTRDCLFLDPLHDGHTLLKIWNLNRYTGVLGAFNCQGGGWCRKDRRNKCASEFSRAVGSTARPSDIEWSHGKSPIPLHGVELFAVYSFRGGKLSLLKLEDGIDVSLDPFHFELLTVSPVKSLSPPPPSRKTAVQFAPIGLANMLNTGGAIQSVEFDGDGVKVAVKGTGEMKAFSSEKPVTCRVNGEETAFAYEGSVVSVQVAWPGSSEPSVIEYLFF
;
A
#
# COMPACT_ATOMS: atom_id res chain seq x y z
N MET A 1 -26.67 -36.04 -6.66
CA MET A 1 -25.49 -35.12 -6.70
C MET A 1 -24.37 -35.73 -5.87
N LEU A 2 -23.09 -35.56 -6.24
CA LEU A 2 -21.92 -36.13 -5.54
C LEU A 2 -21.96 -35.93 -4.00
N CYS A 3 -22.45 -34.78 -3.55
CA CYS A 3 -22.59 -34.46 -2.13
C CYS A 3 -23.65 -35.30 -1.41
N GLU A 4 -24.74 -35.69 -2.06
CA GLU A 4 -25.81 -36.51 -1.44
C GLU A 4 -25.32 -37.92 -1.10
N GLU A 5 -24.41 -38.45 -1.91
CA GLU A 5 -23.80 -39.78 -1.72
C GLU A 5 -22.68 -39.77 -0.66
N ASN A 6 -22.23 -38.60 -0.22
CA ASN A 6 -21.06 -38.42 0.66
C ASN A 6 -21.37 -37.60 1.92
N GLY A 7 -22.57 -37.74 2.49
CA GLY A 7 -22.93 -37.10 3.76
C GLY A 7 -23.27 -35.60 3.65
N GLY A 8 -23.60 -35.14 2.45
CA GLY A 8 -23.94 -33.75 2.15
C GLY A 8 -22.72 -32.87 1.90
N ARG A 9 -22.98 -31.57 1.66
CA ARG A 9 -21.93 -30.57 1.39
C ARG A 9 -20.85 -30.54 2.48
N VAL A 10 -21.25 -30.62 3.75
CA VAL A 10 -20.34 -30.44 4.90
C VAL A 10 -19.32 -31.57 5.01
N GLU A 11 -19.77 -32.83 4.99
CA GLU A 11 -18.86 -33.97 5.10
C GLU A 11 -17.96 -34.10 3.87
N LEU A 12 -18.49 -33.79 2.68
CA LEU A 12 -17.68 -33.70 1.47
C LEU A 12 -16.60 -32.61 1.58
N ALA A 13 -16.95 -31.40 2.03
CA ALA A 13 -15.99 -30.30 2.20
C ALA A 13 -14.89 -30.65 3.22
N LYS A 14 -15.23 -31.28 4.34
CA LYS A 14 -14.25 -31.78 5.32
C LYS A 14 -13.28 -32.77 4.70
N ALA A 15 -13.78 -33.74 3.94
CA ALA A 15 -12.93 -34.72 3.27
C ALA A 15 -11.98 -34.05 2.26
N TYR A 16 -12.49 -33.11 1.46
CA TYR A 16 -11.70 -32.37 0.48
C TYR A 16 -10.62 -31.52 1.14
N TYR A 17 -10.97 -30.66 2.10
CA TYR A 17 -9.99 -29.79 2.76
C TYR A 17 -8.98 -30.57 3.60
N LYS A 18 -9.38 -31.69 4.22
CA LYS A 18 -8.42 -32.57 4.91
C LYS A 18 -7.39 -33.14 3.93
N ALA A 19 -7.84 -33.69 2.80
CA ALA A 19 -6.95 -34.23 1.80
C ALA A 19 -6.04 -33.15 1.18
N LEU A 20 -6.59 -31.97 0.91
CA LEU A 20 -5.85 -30.82 0.41
C LEU A 20 -4.77 -30.38 1.42
N THR A 21 -5.16 -30.17 2.68
CA THR A 21 -4.24 -29.80 3.77
C THR A 21 -3.12 -30.82 3.94
N GLU A 22 -3.41 -32.12 3.93
CA GLU A 22 -2.39 -33.16 4.00
C GLU A 22 -1.41 -33.09 2.81
N SER A 23 -1.91 -32.85 1.60
CA SER A 23 -1.08 -32.68 0.40
C SER A 23 -0.21 -31.43 0.46
N VAL A 24 -0.80 -30.28 0.82
CA VAL A 24 -0.10 -29.00 0.97
C VAL A 24 1.03 -29.11 1.99
N LYS A 25 0.76 -29.72 3.16
CA LYS A 25 1.77 -29.94 4.20
C LYS A 25 2.94 -30.79 3.70
N ARG A 26 2.68 -31.83 2.91
CA ARG A 26 3.71 -32.76 2.39
C ARG A 26 4.53 -32.18 1.23
N HIS A 27 3.91 -31.40 0.35
CA HIS A 27 4.50 -31.06 -0.95
C HIS A 27 4.78 -29.57 -1.16
N PHE A 28 4.18 -28.69 -0.36
CA PHE A 28 4.24 -27.24 -0.55
C PHE A 28 4.75 -26.54 0.71
N ASN A 29 5.73 -27.14 1.40
CA ASN A 29 6.39 -26.54 2.56
C ASN A 29 5.41 -26.05 3.66
N GLY A 30 4.36 -26.83 3.94
CA GLY A 30 3.38 -26.50 4.99
C GLY A 30 2.17 -25.73 4.48
N ASN A 31 2.38 -24.57 3.84
CA ASN A 31 1.33 -23.61 3.45
C ASN A 31 1.58 -22.86 2.13
N GLY A 32 2.47 -23.37 1.27
CA GLY A 32 2.92 -22.71 0.03
C GLY A 32 1.91 -22.80 -1.11
N VAL A 33 0.67 -22.40 -0.86
CA VAL A 33 -0.42 -22.34 -1.85
C VAL A 33 -1.24 -21.06 -1.66
N ILE A 34 -1.94 -20.66 -2.72
CA ILE A 34 -2.80 -19.48 -2.75
C ILE A 34 -4.22 -19.95 -3.06
N ALA A 35 -5.19 -19.50 -2.26
CA ALA A 35 -6.60 -19.74 -2.52
C ALA A 35 -7.16 -18.66 -3.47
N SER A 36 -7.75 -19.08 -4.58
CA SER A 36 -8.38 -18.17 -5.54
C SER A 36 -9.90 -18.32 -5.49
N MET A 37 -10.61 -17.24 -5.20
CA MET A 37 -12.09 -17.19 -5.14
C MET A 37 -12.76 -18.09 -4.09
N GLU A 38 -12.07 -18.36 -2.98
CA GLU A 38 -12.60 -19.24 -1.93
C GLU A 38 -13.37 -18.47 -0.85
N HIS A 39 -14.40 -17.70 -1.24
CA HIS A 39 -15.18 -16.84 -0.32
C HIS A 39 -16.28 -17.60 0.45
N CYS A 40 -16.32 -18.93 0.35
CA CYS A 40 -17.33 -19.72 1.03
C CYS A 40 -16.95 -20.00 2.49
N ASN A 41 -17.96 -20.17 3.36
CA ASN A 41 -17.72 -20.49 4.76
C ASN A 41 -16.85 -21.75 4.94
N ASP A 42 -17.02 -22.76 4.08
CA ASP A 42 -16.27 -24.02 4.18
C ASP A 42 -14.76 -23.76 4.05
N PHE A 43 -14.34 -22.86 3.16
CA PHE A 43 -12.94 -22.44 3.08
C PHE A 43 -12.49 -21.77 4.37
N MET A 44 -13.24 -20.78 4.83
CA MET A 44 -12.87 -19.99 6.01
C MET A 44 -12.72 -20.84 7.28
N PHE A 45 -13.52 -21.90 7.41
CA PHE A 45 -13.48 -22.80 8.58
C PHE A 45 -12.56 -24.02 8.41
N LEU A 46 -12.33 -24.49 7.18
CA LEU A 46 -11.60 -25.74 6.92
C LEU A 46 -10.31 -25.53 6.12
N GLY A 47 -10.35 -24.73 5.06
CA GLY A 47 -9.21 -24.50 4.17
C GLY A 47 -8.11 -23.64 4.82
N THR A 48 -8.50 -22.69 5.66
CA THR A 48 -7.57 -21.79 6.38
C THR A 48 -6.69 -22.51 7.41
N GLU A 49 -6.92 -23.81 7.67
CA GLU A 49 -6.02 -24.65 8.46
C GLU A 49 -4.61 -24.71 7.84
N ALA A 50 -4.51 -24.73 6.51
CA ALA A 50 -3.25 -24.78 5.78
C ALA A 50 -3.03 -23.58 4.85
N ILE A 51 -4.09 -22.90 4.41
CA ILE A 51 -3.99 -21.84 3.40
C ILE A 51 -4.13 -20.48 4.08
N SER A 52 -3.06 -19.70 4.10
CA SER A 52 -3.01 -18.40 4.77
C SER A 52 -3.05 -17.21 3.82
N LEU A 53 -3.11 -17.42 2.50
CA LEU A 53 -3.15 -16.37 1.49
C LEU A 53 -4.31 -16.67 0.53
N GLY A 54 -5.21 -15.70 0.35
CA GLY A 54 -6.33 -15.90 -0.55
C GLY A 54 -6.94 -14.62 -1.09
N ARG A 55 -7.48 -14.74 -2.31
CA ARG A 55 -8.10 -13.66 -3.06
C ARG A 55 -9.28 -13.09 -2.30
N VAL A 56 -9.32 -11.77 -2.11
CA VAL A 56 -10.41 -11.08 -1.40
C VAL A 56 -11.32 -10.29 -2.33
N GLY A 57 -11.06 -10.24 -3.63
CA GLY A 57 -11.92 -9.56 -4.61
C GLY A 57 -12.41 -10.49 -5.71
N ASP A 58 -13.19 -9.92 -6.62
CA ASP A 58 -13.45 -10.52 -7.93
C ASP A 58 -12.17 -10.48 -8.79
N ASP A 59 -12.25 -10.98 -10.03
CA ASP A 59 -11.15 -10.91 -10.98
C ASP A 59 -10.82 -9.48 -11.42
N PHE A 60 -9.53 -9.24 -11.65
CA PHE A 60 -9.10 -8.16 -12.55
C PHE A 60 -9.54 -8.48 -13.99
N TRP A 61 -10.37 -7.61 -14.56
CA TRP A 61 -10.88 -7.76 -15.93
C TRP A 61 -10.16 -6.79 -16.87
N CYS A 62 -9.41 -7.31 -17.85
CA CYS A 62 -8.79 -6.49 -18.90
C CYS A 62 -9.82 -5.91 -19.88
N THR A 63 -10.94 -6.61 -20.03
CA THR A 63 -12.08 -6.27 -20.87
C THR A 63 -13.34 -6.77 -20.19
N ASP A 64 -14.46 -6.07 -20.37
CA ASP A 64 -15.73 -6.49 -19.78
C ASP A 64 -16.17 -7.88 -20.30
N PRO A 65 -16.48 -8.83 -19.42
CA PRO A 65 -16.92 -10.16 -19.84
C PRO A 65 -18.31 -10.16 -20.51
N SER A 66 -19.10 -9.08 -20.35
CA SER A 66 -20.41 -8.91 -20.98
C SER A 66 -20.36 -8.06 -22.26
N GLY A 67 -19.16 -7.63 -22.69
CA GLY A 67 -18.95 -6.87 -23.92
C GLY A 67 -19.16 -5.36 -23.82
N ASP A 68 -19.26 -4.77 -22.62
CA ASP A 68 -19.26 -3.31 -22.44
C ASP A 68 -17.87 -2.72 -22.78
N PRO A 69 -17.76 -1.87 -23.82
CA PRO A 69 -16.48 -1.24 -24.18
C PRO A 69 -15.87 -0.39 -23.06
N ASN A 70 -16.69 0.16 -22.16
CA ASN A 70 -16.24 0.99 -21.04
C ASN A 70 -15.90 0.16 -19.79
N GLY A 71 -16.23 -1.14 -19.75
CA GLY A 71 -15.96 -1.98 -18.59
C GLY A 71 -14.48 -2.21 -18.32
N THR A 72 -13.62 -2.02 -19.33
CA THR A 72 -12.17 -1.89 -19.15
C THR A 72 -11.80 -0.88 -18.06
N PHE A 73 -12.62 0.15 -17.82
CA PHE A 73 -12.36 1.17 -16.81
C PHE A 73 -13.17 0.96 -15.53
N TRP A 74 -14.50 0.94 -15.61
CA TRP A 74 -15.33 0.97 -14.41
C TRP A 74 -15.22 -0.31 -13.55
N LEU A 75 -14.90 -1.46 -14.14
CA LEU A 75 -14.64 -2.69 -13.39
C LEU A 75 -13.41 -2.56 -12.48
N GLN A 76 -12.45 -1.69 -12.82
CA GLN A 76 -11.24 -1.50 -12.00
C GLN A 76 -11.55 -0.83 -10.67
N GLY A 77 -12.51 0.11 -10.67
CA GLY A 77 -13.06 0.69 -9.46
C GLY A 77 -13.75 -0.36 -8.60
N CYS A 78 -14.63 -1.17 -9.20
CA CYS A 78 -15.31 -2.28 -8.51
C CYS A 78 -14.31 -3.24 -7.86
N HIS A 79 -13.30 -3.68 -8.62
CA HIS A 79 -12.23 -4.56 -8.14
C HIS A 79 -11.56 -4.02 -6.88
N MET A 80 -11.15 -2.74 -6.92
CA MET A 80 -10.47 -2.10 -5.79
C MET A 80 -11.35 -2.01 -4.54
N VAL A 81 -12.61 -1.62 -4.70
CA VAL A 81 -13.55 -1.50 -3.58
C VAL A 81 -13.86 -2.88 -3.01
N HIS A 82 -14.08 -3.89 -3.85
CA HIS A 82 -14.30 -5.26 -3.40
C HIS A 82 -13.11 -5.79 -2.60
N CYS A 83 -11.88 -5.66 -3.12
CA CYS A 83 -10.68 -6.07 -2.40
C CYS A 83 -10.52 -5.35 -1.05
N ALA A 84 -10.70 -4.02 -1.02
CA ALA A 84 -10.55 -3.23 0.20
C ALA A 84 -11.60 -3.58 1.27
N TYR A 85 -12.88 -3.64 0.90
CA TYR A 85 -13.95 -3.90 1.86
C TYR A 85 -13.98 -5.35 2.32
N ASN A 86 -13.72 -6.32 1.42
CA ASN A 86 -13.63 -7.72 1.83
C ASN A 86 -12.41 -7.98 2.72
N SER A 87 -11.31 -7.22 2.55
CA SER A 87 -10.14 -7.30 3.45
C SER A 87 -10.50 -6.98 4.91
N LEU A 88 -11.51 -6.14 5.17
CA LEU A 88 -11.99 -5.84 6.53
C LEU A 88 -12.47 -7.09 7.27
N TRP A 89 -13.12 -8.01 6.56
CA TRP A 89 -13.62 -9.25 7.12
C TRP A 89 -12.61 -10.40 6.96
N MET A 90 -12.15 -10.65 5.74
CA MET A 90 -11.29 -11.80 5.40
C MET A 90 -9.88 -11.69 5.97
N GLY A 91 -9.37 -10.45 6.16
CA GLY A 91 -8.03 -10.19 6.71
C GLY A 91 -7.82 -10.76 8.13
N ASN A 92 -8.89 -11.09 8.84
CA ASN A 92 -8.85 -11.73 10.16
C ASN A 92 -8.56 -13.25 10.10
N PHE A 93 -8.71 -13.86 8.93
CA PHE A 93 -8.51 -15.31 8.72
C PHE A 93 -7.30 -15.58 7.82
N ILE A 94 -7.15 -14.77 6.77
CA ILE A 94 -6.13 -14.95 5.74
C ILE A 94 -5.42 -13.63 5.45
N HIS A 95 -4.24 -13.70 4.86
CA HIS A 95 -3.59 -12.58 4.24
C HIS A 95 -4.31 -12.24 2.92
N PRO A 96 -4.81 -11.01 2.75
CA PRO A 96 -5.54 -10.64 1.54
C PRO A 96 -4.68 -10.64 0.28
N ASP A 97 -5.14 -11.32 -0.77
CA ASP A 97 -4.62 -11.22 -2.14
C ASP A 97 -5.57 -10.36 -2.99
N TRP A 98 -5.02 -9.32 -3.60
CA TRP A 98 -5.77 -8.34 -4.42
C TRP A 98 -5.72 -8.68 -5.91
N ASP A 99 -5.33 -9.90 -6.25
CA ASP A 99 -5.23 -10.43 -7.61
C ASP A 99 -4.14 -9.77 -8.47
N MET A 100 -3.85 -10.42 -9.59
CA MET A 100 -2.92 -9.94 -10.62
C MET A 100 -3.42 -8.66 -11.31
N PHE A 101 -2.53 -7.98 -12.04
CA PHE A 101 -2.90 -6.92 -12.99
C PHE A 101 -1.96 -6.95 -14.20
N GLN A 102 -2.32 -6.25 -15.27
CA GLN A 102 -1.44 -6.05 -16.43
C GLN A 102 -0.77 -4.68 -16.35
N SER A 103 0.57 -4.65 -16.42
CA SER A 103 1.36 -3.41 -16.38
C SER A 103 1.15 -2.51 -17.59
N THR A 104 0.65 -3.06 -18.70
CA THR A 104 0.30 -2.31 -19.92
C THR A 104 -1.18 -1.89 -20.00
N HIS A 105 -2.00 -2.20 -18.99
CA HIS A 105 -3.41 -1.84 -18.97
C HIS A 105 -3.59 -0.29 -18.89
N PRO A 106 -4.64 0.31 -19.47
CA PRO A 106 -4.88 1.75 -19.35
C PRO A 106 -4.96 2.27 -17.90
N CYS A 107 -5.45 1.43 -16.97
CA CYS A 107 -5.47 1.71 -15.52
C CYS A 107 -4.32 1.05 -14.76
N ALA A 108 -3.18 0.74 -15.40
CA ALA A 108 -2.10 0.00 -14.75
C ALA A 108 -1.49 0.74 -13.55
N GLU A 109 -1.27 2.05 -13.63
CA GLU A 109 -0.73 2.81 -12.48
C GLU A 109 -1.67 2.76 -11.27
N PHE A 110 -2.99 2.84 -11.50
CA PHE A 110 -4.02 2.73 -10.48
C PHE A 110 -3.96 1.39 -9.75
N HIS A 111 -3.78 0.29 -10.50
CA HIS A 111 -3.60 -1.04 -9.91
C HIS A 111 -2.24 -1.24 -9.25
N ALA A 112 -1.16 -0.74 -9.84
CA ALA A 112 0.16 -0.80 -9.24
C ALA A 112 0.16 -0.10 -7.87
N ALA A 113 -0.42 1.09 -7.79
CA ALA A 113 -0.56 1.84 -6.54
C ALA A 113 -1.39 1.08 -5.50
N SER A 114 -2.51 0.47 -5.91
CA SER A 114 -3.36 -0.29 -4.99
C SER A 114 -2.67 -1.55 -4.46
N ARG A 115 -1.89 -2.25 -5.29
CA ARG A 115 -1.07 -3.39 -4.84
C ARG A 115 0.08 -2.95 -3.95
N ALA A 116 0.72 -1.80 -4.22
CA ALA A 116 1.78 -1.26 -3.39
C ALA A 116 1.33 -0.99 -1.95
N ILE A 117 0.12 -0.43 -1.76
CA ILE A 117 -0.46 -0.19 -0.44
C ILE A 117 -1.15 -1.42 0.16
N SER A 118 -1.60 -2.39 -0.65
CA SER A 118 -2.39 -3.55 -0.20
C SER A 118 -1.75 -4.33 0.95
N GLY A 119 -0.42 -4.35 1.00
CA GLY A 119 0.35 -5.21 1.91
C GLY A 119 0.31 -6.69 1.53
N GLY A 120 -0.38 -7.03 0.44
CA GLY A 120 -0.47 -8.37 -0.14
C GLY A 120 0.68 -8.68 -1.10
N PRO A 121 0.57 -9.80 -1.84
CA PRO A 121 1.47 -10.09 -2.95
C PRO A 121 1.24 -9.17 -4.15
N ILE A 122 2.22 -9.12 -5.05
CA ILE A 122 2.14 -8.38 -6.32
C ILE A 122 2.47 -9.35 -7.45
N TYR A 123 1.48 -9.58 -8.30
CA TYR A 123 1.59 -10.43 -9.47
C TYR A 123 1.21 -9.65 -10.72
N VAL A 124 1.91 -9.92 -11.82
CA VAL A 124 1.58 -9.35 -13.12
C VAL A 124 1.22 -10.44 -14.12
N SER A 125 0.23 -10.17 -14.95
CA SER A 125 -0.32 -11.10 -15.95
C SER A 125 -0.16 -10.57 -17.38
N ASP A 126 0.90 -9.78 -17.59
CA ASP A 126 1.30 -9.26 -18.89
C ASP A 126 1.62 -10.39 -19.89
N SER A 127 1.40 -10.11 -21.17
CA SER A 127 1.89 -11.00 -22.22
C SER A 127 3.42 -11.01 -22.24
N VAL A 128 4.03 -12.17 -22.48
CA VAL A 128 5.49 -12.31 -22.56
C VAL A 128 6.06 -11.29 -23.55
N GLY A 129 7.05 -10.50 -23.12
CA GLY A 129 7.65 -9.43 -23.92
C GLY A 129 6.91 -8.09 -23.92
N HIS A 130 5.71 -8.00 -23.34
CA HIS A 130 4.88 -6.80 -23.31
C HIS A 130 4.72 -6.29 -21.88
N HIS A 131 5.80 -5.76 -21.30
CA HIS A 131 5.81 -5.25 -19.92
C HIS A 131 6.13 -3.76 -19.89
N ASP A 132 5.45 -3.00 -19.03
CA ASP A 132 5.87 -1.66 -18.66
C ASP A 132 6.93 -1.72 -17.54
N PHE A 133 8.20 -1.88 -17.94
CA PHE A 133 9.30 -1.89 -16.97
C PHE A 133 9.47 -0.58 -16.19
N ARG A 134 8.98 0.56 -16.71
CA ARG A 134 9.05 1.82 -15.97
C ARG A 134 8.11 1.75 -14.77
N LEU A 135 6.88 1.27 -14.95
CA LEU A 135 5.93 1.05 -13.86
C LEU A 135 6.39 -0.04 -12.91
N LEU A 136 6.87 -1.19 -13.42
CA LEU A 136 7.30 -2.29 -12.54
C LEU A 136 8.46 -1.88 -11.62
N LYS A 137 9.39 -1.05 -12.08
CA LYS A 137 10.51 -0.52 -11.28
C LYS A 137 10.07 0.42 -10.14
N THR A 138 8.80 0.85 -10.08
CA THR A 138 8.27 1.56 -8.92
C THR A 138 7.70 0.62 -7.84
N LEU A 139 7.68 -0.70 -8.09
CA LEU A 139 7.18 -1.74 -7.19
C LEU A 139 8.28 -2.69 -6.71
N VAL A 140 9.20 -3.05 -7.61
CA VAL A 140 10.24 -4.07 -7.38
C VAL A 140 11.62 -3.44 -7.25
N LEU A 141 12.40 -3.96 -6.30
CA LEU A 141 13.80 -3.60 -6.09
C LEU A 141 14.72 -4.37 -7.05
N PRO A 142 15.99 -3.93 -7.22
CA PRO A 142 16.95 -4.63 -8.10
C PRO A 142 17.23 -6.09 -7.71
N ASP A 143 17.01 -6.48 -6.45
CA ASP A 143 17.14 -7.87 -5.98
C ASP A 143 15.85 -8.71 -6.15
N GLY A 144 14.83 -8.17 -6.81
CA GLY A 144 13.54 -8.84 -7.04
C GLY A 144 12.59 -8.80 -5.86
N THR A 145 12.98 -8.23 -4.72
CA THR A 145 12.08 -8.04 -3.57
C THR A 145 11.17 -6.83 -3.75
N ILE A 146 10.07 -6.77 -2.98
CA ILE A 146 9.11 -5.67 -3.01
C ILE A 146 9.08 -4.91 -1.69
N LEU A 147 8.73 -3.63 -1.75
CA LEU A 147 8.50 -2.79 -0.57
C LEU A 147 7.07 -2.98 -0.07
N ARG A 148 6.81 -4.11 0.60
CA ARG A 148 5.47 -4.47 1.07
C ARG A 148 5.15 -3.82 2.42
N CYS A 149 3.97 -3.24 2.56
CA CYS A 149 3.46 -2.79 3.85
C CYS A 149 3.37 -3.96 4.87
N HIS A 150 3.40 -3.65 6.17
CA HIS A 150 3.42 -4.62 7.26
C HIS A 150 2.03 -5.12 7.67
N HIS A 151 0.98 -4.36 7.38
CA HIS A 151 -0.41 -4.77 7.57
C HIS A 151 -1.07 -5.04 6.21
N TYR A 152 -2.39 -5.22 6.18
CA TYR A 152 -3.17 -5.27 4.95
C TYR A 152 -4.00 -3.99 4.85
N ALA A 153 -4.24 -3.52 3.63
CA ALA A 153 -4.95 -2.26 3.44
C ALA A 153 -6.41 -2.39 3.85
N LEU A 154 -6.90 -1.40 4.58
CA LEU A 154 -8.28 -1.30 5.03
C LEU A 154 -8.87 0.06 4.69
N PRO A 155 -10.19 0.16 4.43
CA PRO A 155 -10.87 1.44 4.29
C PRO A 155 -10.65 2.31 5.52
N THR A 156 -10.50 3.61 5.31
CA THR A 156 -10.50 4.57 6.42
C THR A 156 -11.89 4.63 7.05
N ARG A 157 -11.95 5.01 8.33
CA ARG A 157 -13.20 4.99 9.11
C ARG A 157 -14.33 5.79 8.49
N ASP A 158 -13.99 6.92 7.88
CA ASP A 158 -14.94 7.83 7.25
C ASP A 158 -15.48 7.31 5.91
N CYS A 159 -14.83 6.34 5.27
CA CYS A 159 -15.34 5.67 4.08
C CYS A 159 -16.22 4.45 4.37
N LEU A 160 -16.14 3.84 5.56
CA LEU A 160 -16.73 2.51 5.84
C LEU A 160 -18.21 2.33 5.47
N PHE A 161 -19.01 3.39 5.58
CA PHE A 161 -20.45 3.36 5.30
C PHE A 161 -20.86 4.19 4.08
N LEU A 162 -19.88 4.64 3.29
CA LEU A 162 -20.08 5.40 2.06
C LEU A 162 -19.94 4.48 0.83
N ASP A 163 -20.39 4.99 -0.32
CA ASP A 163 -20.37 4.30 -1.60
C ASP A 163 -19.31 4.90 -2.53
N PRO A 164 -18.08 4.35 -2.54
CA PRO A 164 -17.00 4.84 -3.40
C PRO A 164 -17.14 4.48 -4.89
N LEU A 165 -18.23 3.81 -5.28
CA LEU A 165 -18.40 3.22 -6.61
C LEU A 165 -19.38 3.99 -7.50
N HIS A 166 -20.47 4.51 -6.93
CA HIS A 166 -21.51 5.15 -7.74
C HIS A 166 -22.41 6.13 -6.95
N ASP A 167 -21.82 6.95 -6.08
CA ASP A 167 -22.50 8.11 -5.47
C ASP A 167 -22.08 9.46 -6.08
N GLY A 168 -20.99 9.50 -6.86
CA GLY A 168 -20.44 10.70 -7.48
C GLY A 168 -19.74 11.67 -6.52
N HIS A 169 -19.49 11.26 -5.26
CA HIS A 169 -18.99 12.13 -4.19
C HIS A 169 -17.90 11.50 -3.32
N THR A 170 -17.80 10.18 -3.26
CA THR A 170 -16.88 9.48 -2.35
C THR A 170 -15.63 8.97 -3.06
N LEU A 171 -14.45 9.31 -2.55
CA LEU A 171 -13.20 8.61 -2.88
C LEU A 171 -13.07 7.38 -1.98
N LEU A 172 -12.55 6.27 -2.53
CA LEU A 172 -12.06 5.18 -1.70
C LEU A 172 -10.76 5.65 -1.04
N LYS A 173 -10.78 5.84 0.28
CA LYS A 173 -9.57 6.01 1.08
C LYS A 173 -9.24 4.71 1.80
N ILE A 174 -8.01 4.26 1.68
CA ILE A 174 -7.47 3.07 2.34
C ILE A 174 -6.14 3.39 3.01
N TRP A 175 -5.85 2.75 4.14
CA TRP A 175 -4.61 2.96 4.87
C TRP A 175 -3.86 1.65 5.11
N ASN A 176 -2.55 1.75 5.31
CA ASN A 176 -1.68 0.67 5.74
C ASN A 176 -0.47 1.25 6.52
N LEU A 177 0.37 0.39 7.08
CA LEU A 177 1.56 0.76 7.84
C LEU A 177 2.82 0.15 7.22
N ASN A 178 3.87 0.95 7.11
CA ASN A 178 5.25 0.48 6.99
C ASN A 178 5.88 0.40 8.38
N ARG A 179 7.18 0.11 8.43
CA ARG A 179 7.94 0.02 9.68
C ARG A 179 8.00 1.34 10.46
N TYR A 180 8.12 2.47 9.75
CA TYR A 180 8.31 3.80 10.35
C TYR A 180 7.33 4.86 9.87
N THR A 181 6.53 4.56 8.85
CA THR A 181 5.58 5.50 8.24
C THR A 181 4.21 4.85 8.10
N GLY A 182 3.16 5.66 8.13
CA GLY A 182 1.86 5.28 7.59
C GLY A 182 1.80 5.51 6.08
N VAL A 183 0.89 4.80 5.42
CA VAL A 183 0.55 5.01 4.01
C VAL A 183 -0.96 5.20 3.92
N LEU A 184 -1.40 6.27 3.26
CA LEU A 184 -2.80 6.54 2.98
C LEU A 184 -2.97 6.68 1.48
N GLY A 185 -3.85 5.88 0.88
CA GLY A 185 -4.16 5.93 -0.54
C GLY A 185 -5.57 6.45 -0.76
N ALA A 186 -5.73 7.40 -1.66
CA ALA A 186 -7.02 7.89 -2.14
C ALA A 186 -7.20 7.48 -3.61
N PHE A 187 -8.35 6.91 -3.94
CA PHE A 187 -8.64 6.34 -5.26
C PHE A 187 -10.03 6.75 -5.73
N ASN A 188 -10.13 7.29 -6.93
CA ASN A 188 -11.43 7.54 -7.55
C ASN A 188 -11.92 6.27 -8.25
N CYS A 189 -12.78 5.52 -7.57
CA CYS A 189 -13.33 4.25 -8.04
C CYS A 189 -14.71 4.41 -8.71
N GLN A 190 -15.16 5.64 -8.96
CA GLN A 190 -16.51 5.93 -9.42
C GLN A 190 -16.73 5.52 -10.87
N GLY A 191 -17.92 5.00 -11.17
CA GLY A 191 -18.35 4.71 -12.55
C GLY A 191 -19.02 3.36 -12.76
N GLY A 192 -19.18 2.55 -11.71
CA GLY A 192 -19.92 1.29 -11.78
C GLY A 192 -19.98 0.59 -10.43
N GLY A 193 -20.94 -0.33 -10.27
CA GLY A 193 -21.05 -1.13 -9.05
C GLY A 193 -22.25 -2.06 -9.01
N TRP A 194 -22.53 -2.61 -7.83
CA TRP A 194 -23.45 -3.74 -7.66
C TRP A 194 -24.92 -3.34 -7.83
N CYS A 195 -25.59 -3.89 -8.85
CA CYS A 195 -27.02 -3.75 -9.02
C CYS A 195 -27.78 -4.88 -8.30
N ARG A 196 -28.45 -4.56 -7.19
CA ARG A 196 -29.25 -5.56 -6.42
C ARG A 196 -30.35 -6.23 -7.23
N LYS A 197 -31.00 -5.48 -8.13
CA LYS A 197 -32.12 -6.00 -8.96
C LYS A 197 -31.65 -7.09 -9.91
N ASP A 198 -30.55 -6.83 -10.61
CA ASP A 198 -30.03 -7.72 -11.65
C ASP A 198 -28.95 -8.68 -11.13
N ARG A 199 -28.57 -8.54 -9.86
CA ARG A 199 -27.58 -9.36 -9.14
C ARG A 199 -26.25 -9.45 -9.89
N ARG A 200 -25.78 -8.32 -10.42
CA ARG A 200 -24.49 -8.17 -11.11
C ARG A 200 -23.98 -6.74 -11.03
N ASN A 201 -22.68 -6.57 -11.24
CA ASN A 201 -22.11 -5.24 -11.41
C ASN A 201 -22.60 -4.61 -12.73
N LYS A 202 -22.78 -3.30 -12.73
CA LYS A 202 -23.20 -2.52 -13.89
C LYS A 202 -22.42 -1.23 -13.99
N CYS A 203 -22.23 -0.78 -15.23
CA CYS A 203 -21.79 0.57 -15.52
C CYS A 203 -22.76 1.60 -14.91
N ALA A 204 -22.19 2.63 -14.31
CA ALA A 204 -22.87 3.81 -13.78
C ALA A 204 -22.03 5.05 -14.16
N SER A 205 -21.77 5.19 -15.47
CA SER A 205 -20.87 6.20 -16.05
C SER A 205 -21.21 7.65 -15.66
N GLU A 206 -22.45 7.94 -15.31
CA GLU A 206 -22.91 9.23 -14.81
C GLU A 206 -22.26 9.67 -13.48
N PHE A 207 -21.65 8.73 -12.75
CA PHE A 207 -20.88 9.01 -11.54
C PHE A 207 -19.37 9.11 -11.81
N SER A 208 -18.91 8.72 -13.01
CA SER A 208 -17.50 8.80 -13.40
C SER A 208 -17.10 10.24 -13.69
N ARG A 209 -16.85 10.99 -12.62
CA ARG A 209 -16.44 12.40 -12.63
C ARG A 209 -15.31 12.64 -11.62
N ALA A 210 -14.69 13.81 -11.67
CA ALA A 210 -13.73 14.21 -10.65
C ALA A 210 -14.39 14.33 -9.28
N VAL A 211 -13.74 13.78 -8.25
CA VAL A 211 -14.24 13.76 -6.87
C VAL A 211 -13.14 14.25 -5.92
N GLY A 212 -13.55 14.95 -4.86
CA GLY A 212 -12.65 15.46 -3.84
C GLY A 212 -12.86 14.78 -2.48
N SER A 213 -11.80 14.72 -1.67
CA SER A 213 -11.85 14.32 -0.26
C SER A 213 -10.74 15.01 0.52
N THR A 214 -10.82 14.99 1.84
CA THR A 214 -9.74 15.44 2.72
C THR A 214 -9.08 14.22 3.34
N ALA A 215 -7.76 14.15 3.24
CA ALA A 215 -6.91 13.12 3.83
C ALA A 215 -6.21 13.64 5.08
N ARG A 216 -6.20 12.86 6.15
CA ARG A 216 -5.60 13.25 7.45
C ARG A 216 -4.62 12.21 7.96
N PRO A 217 -3.60 12.59 8.76
CA PRO A 217 -2.83 11.62 9.52
C PRO A 217 -3.68 10.75 10.45
N SER A 218 -4.81 11.26 10.97
CA SER A 218 -5.77 10.51 11.79
C SER A 218 -6.59 9.46 11.03
N ASP A 219 -6.58 9.47 9.69
CA ASP A 219 -7.23 8.43 8.88
C ASP A 219 -6.48 7.08 8.93
N ILE A 220 -5.23 7.09 9.42
CA ILE A 220 -4.39 5.90 9.58
C ILE A 220 -4.56 5.36 11.01
N GLU A 221 -4.84 4.07 11.14
CA GLU A 221 -4.96 3.42 12.44
C GLU A 221 -3.58 2.97 12.97
N TRP A 222 -2.80 3.92 13.48
CA TRP A 222 -1.38 3.75 13.89
C TRP A 222 -1.09 2.63 14.90
N SER A 223 -2.09 2.23 15.69
CA SER A 223 -1.98 1.21 16.74
C SER A 223 -2.29 -0.22 16.26
N HIS A 224 -2.65 -0.40 14.99
CA HIS A 224 -3.07 -1.70 14.45
C HIS A 224 -1.94 -2.50 13.80
N GLY A 225 -2.21 -3.78 13.53
CA GLY A 225 -1.26 -4.69 12.91
C GLY A 225 -0.18 -5.21 13.88
N LYS A 226 0.80 -5.94 13.33
CA LYS A 226 1.89 -6.56 14.11
C LYS A 226 3.02 -5.59 14.47
N SER A 227 3.03 -4.40 13.87
CA SER A 227 4.09 -3.40 14.03
C SER A 227 3.47 -2.01 14.19
N PRO A 228 2.81 -1.73 15.32
CA PRO A 228 2.22 -0.43 15.57
C PRO A 228 3.30 0.67 15.67
N ILE A 229 2.96 1.88 15.26
CA ILE A 229 3.83 3.05 15.36
C ILE A 229 3.32 3.92 16.51
N PRO A 230 4.04 4.00 17.64
CA PRO A 230 3.59 4.80 18.78
C PRO A 230 3.67 6.29 18.45
N LEU A 231 2.58 7.01 18.76
CA LEU A 231 2.48 8.46 18.55
C LEU A 231 2.79 9.29 19.80
N HIS A 232 3.30 8.67 20.87
CA HIS A 232 3.62 9.40 22.09
C HIS A 232 4.65 10.51 21.80
N GLY A 233 4.28 11.76 22.09
CA GLY A 233 5.15 12.92 21.89
C GLY A 233 5.28 13.36 20.42
N VAL A 234 4.47 12.82 19.52
CA VAL A 234 4.39 13.26 18.11
C VAL A 234 3.37 14.38 18.00
N GLU A 235 3.83 15.58 17.65
CA GLU A 235 2.96 16.75 17.46
C GLU A 235 2.66 17.03 15.98
N LEU A 236 3.58 16.65 15.10
CA LEU A 236 3.54 16.93 13.67
C LEU A 236 3.85 15.67 12.86
N PHE A 237 3.30 15.63 11.66
CA PHE A 237 3.52 14.61 10.65
C PHE A 237 4.00 15.28 9.37
N ALA A 238 5.06 14.72 8.79
CA ALA A 238 5.47 15.05 7.44
C ALA A 238 4.68 14.16 6.48
N VAL A 239 3.87 14.77 5.63
CA VAL A 239 3.00 14.10 4.65
C VAL A 239 3.54 14.36 3.26
N TYR A 240 4.02 13.32 2.60
CA TYR A 240 4.53 13.37 1.24
C TYR A 240 3.53 12.80 0.25
N SER A 241 3.16 13.60 -0.75
CA SER A 241 2.31 13.20 -1.87
C SER A 241 3.17 12.64 -3.01
N PHE A 242 2.91 11.39 -3.38
CA PHE A 242 3.68 10.69 -4.41
C PHE A 242 3.46 11.31 -5.80
N ARG A 243 2.20 11.50 -6.22
CA ARG A 243 1.88 12.08 -7.54
C ARG A 243 2.18 13.57 -7.60
N GLY A 244 1.86 14.29 -6.51
CA GLY A 244 2.11 15.74 -6.41
C GLY A 244 3.58 16.10 -6.18
N GLY A 245 4.39 15.18 -5.66
CA GLY A 245 5.82 15.38 -5.39
C GLY A 245 6.10 16.40 -4.29
N LYS A 246 5.13 16.69 -3.42
CA LYS A 246 5.18 17.76 -2.41
C LYS A 246 5.12 17.20 -0.99
N LEU A 247 5.76 17.91 -0.06
CA LEU A 247 5.71 17.62 1.36
C LEU A 247 4.96 18.73 2.10
N SER A 248 4.08 18.32 3.01
CA SER A 248 3.33 19.20 3.91
C SER A 248 3.54 18.77 5.35
N LEU A 249 3.50 19.72 6.29
CA LEU A 249 3.47 19.44 7.72
C LEU A 249 2.04 19.59 8.24
N LEU A 250 1.53 18.53 8.87
CA LEU A 250 0.17 18.47 9.40
C LEU A 250 0.22 18.05 10.87
N LYS A 251 -0.66 18.59 11.71
CA LYS A 251 -1.02 17.95 12.98
C LYS A 251 -1.88 16.72 12.69
N LEU A 252 -2.11 15.92 13.72
CA LEU A 252 -2.88 14.67 13.61
C LEU A 252 -4.26 14.85 12.92
N GLU A 253 -4.97 15.93 13.25
CA GLU A 253 -6.31 16.23 12.74
C GLU A 253 -6.33 17.24 11.57
N ASP A 254 -5.17 17.78 11.19
CA ASP A 254 -5.08 18.67 10.03
C ASP A 254 -5.23 17.84 8.75
N GLY A 255 -5.86 18.43 7.73
CA GLY A 255 -6.17 17.75 6.48
C GLY A 255 -5.46 18.34 5.27
N ILE A 256 -5.24 17.49 4.27
CA ILE A 256 -4.88 17.90 2.91
C ILE A 256 -6.01 17.51 1.96
N ASP A 257 -6.42 18.46 1.11
CA ASP A 257 -7.44 18.21 0.10
C ASP A 257 -6.84 17.47 -1.09
N VAL A 258 -7.56 16.44 -1.54
CA VAL A 258 -7.21 15.58 -2.66
C VAL A 258 -8.38 15.63 -3.65
N SER A 259 -8.10 15.93 -4.91
CA SER A 259 -9.08 15.90 -5.99
C SER A 259 -8.56 15.03 -7.13
N LEU A 260 -9.37 14.05 -7.54
CA LEU A 260 -8.95 13.01 -8.48
C LEU A 260 -9.98 12.84 -9.58
N ASP A 261 -9.50 12.83 -10.83
CA ASP A 261 -10.27 12.35 -11.98
C ASP A 261 -10.57 10.83 -11.85
N PRO A 262 -11.56 10.31 -12.58
CA PRO A 262 -11.87 8.88 -12.57
C PRO A 262 -10.64 8.01 -12.80
N PHE A 263 -10.52 6.91 -12.04
CA PHE A 263 -9.43 5.94 -12.12
C PHE A 263 -8.03 6.51 -11.87
N HIS A 264 -7.95 7.69 -11.25
CA HIS A 264 -6.71 8.24 -10.71
C HIS A 264 -6.61 7.99 -9.20
N PHE A 265 -5.39 8.17 -8.69
CA PHE A 265 -5.06 7.95 -7.30
C PHE A 265 -4.07 8.99 -6.77
N GLU A 266 -3.95 9.05 -5.45
CA GLU A 266 -2.83 9.64 -4.74
C GLU A 266 -2.37 8.69 -3.63
N LEU A 267 -1.07 8.55 -3.45
CA LEU A 267 -0.47 7.85 -2.31
C LEU A 267 0.25 8.87 -1.43
N LEU A 268 -0.15 8.92 -0.17
CA LEU A 268 0.40 9.78 0.85
C LEU A 268 1.26 8.95 1.80
N THR A 269 2.55 9.25 1.87
CA THR A 269 3.43 8.72 2.92
C THR A 269 3.38 9.66 4.11
N VAL A 270 2.96 9.16 5.27
CA VAL A 270 2.79 9.94 6.50
C VAL A 270 3.86 9.51 7.49
N SER A 271 4.82 10.39 7.79
CA SER A 271 5.89 10.11 8.75
C SER A 271 5.75 10.96 10.00
N PRO A 272 5.72 10.36 11.21
CA PRO A 272 5.83 11.09 12.46
C PRO A 272 7.11 11.93 12.51
N VAL A 273 7.00 13.20 12.91
CA VAL A 273 8.16 14.09 13.12
C VAL A 273 8.70 13.88 14.52
N LYS A 274 10.02 13.74 14.63
CA LYS A 274 10.74 13.60 15.91
C LYS A 274 11.83 14.65 16.02
N SER A 275 12.18 15.00 17.26
CA SER A 275 13.20 16.01 17.57
C SER A 275 14.51 15.35 17.97
N LEU A 276 15.60 15.77 17.35
CA LEU A 276 16.97 15.44 17.73
C LEU A 276 17.29 16.01 19.12
N SER A 277 17.69 15.16 20.07
CA SER A 277 18.01 15.57 21.44
C SER A 277 19.37 15.02 21.87
N PRO A 278 20.21 15.81 22.54
CA PRO A 278 20.02 17.22 22.91
C PRO A 278 20.06 18.18 21.70
N PRO A 279 19.55 19.42 21.83
CA PRO A 279 19.65 20.41 20.77
C PRO A 279 21.11 20.79 20.47
N PRO A 280 21.39 21.31 19.26
CA PRO A 280 22.69 21.83 18.89
C PRO A 280 23.38 22.73 19.91
N PRO A 281 24.69 22.60 20.20
CA PRO A 281 25.40 23.53 21.10
C PRO A 281 25.28 24.99 20.64
N SER A 282 25.10 25.20 19.34
CA SER A 282 24.91 26.51 18.71
C SER A 282 23.48 27.06 18.81
N ARG A 283 22.48 26.31 19.31
CA ARG A 283 21.05 26.69 19.27
C ARG A 283 20.22 26.24 20.46
N LYS A 284 19.10 26.93 20.66
CA LYS A 284 18.13 26.65 21.73
C LYS A 284 17.08 25.58 21.36
N THR A 285 16.87 25.30 20.08
CA THR A 285 15.82 24.40 19.59
C THR A 285 16.41 23.17 18.91
N ALA A 286 15.81 22.01 19.19
CA ALA A 286 16.15 20.74 18.57
C ALA A 286 15.80 20.74 17.07
N VAL A 287 16.61 20.03 16.27
CA VAL A 287 16.29 19.78 14.86
C VAL A 287 15.14 18.79 14.79
N GLN A 288 14.08 19.13 14.06
CA GLN A 288 12.98 18.21 13.79
C GLN A 288 13.26 17.44 12.49
N PHE A 289 12.97 16.15 12.47
CA PHE A 289 13.25 15.27 11.36
C PHE A 289 12.15 14.21 11.20
N ALA A 290 11.84 13.88 9.94
CA ALA A 290 10.97 12.76 9.59
C ALA A 290 11.46 12.11 8.28
N PRO A 291 11.82 10.81 8.29
CA PRO A 291 12.19 10.12 7.07
C PRO A 291 10.96 9.85 6.20
N ILE A 292 11.05 10.10 4.90
CA ILE A 292 9.95 9.84 3.96
C ILE A 292 10.20 8.53 3.21
N GLY A 293 11.40 8.34 2.66
CA GLY A 293 11.77 7.12 1.93
C GLY A 293 12.15 7.39 0.47
N LEU A 294 12.11 6.35 -0.37
CA LEU A 294 12.49 6.44 -1.78
C LEU A 294 11.34 6.97 -2.64
N ALA A 295 11.42 8.23 -3.05
CA ALA A 295 10.35 8.96 -3.73
C ALA A 295 9.98 8.40 -5.12
N ASN A 296 10.85 7.57 -5.71
CA ASN A 296 10.60 6.85 -6.95
C ASN A 296 9.78 5.56 -6.78
N MET A 297 9.52 5.13 -5.54
CA MET A 297 8.77 3.91 -5.23
C MET A 297 7.34 4.24 -4.82
N LEU A 298 6.36 3.47 -5.31
CA LEU A 298 4.95 3.67 -4.97
C LEU A 298 4.70 3.52 -3.46
N ASN A 299 5.35 2.54 -2.82
CA ASN A 299 5.44 2.48 -1.37
C ASN A 299 6.73 3.15 -0.87
N THR A 300 6.77 4.47 -0.93
CA THR A 300 7.95 5.30 -0.62
C THR A 300 8.57 4.96 0.74
N GLY A 301 7.78 4.98 1.81
CA GLY A 301 8.26 4.69 3.18
C GLY A 301 8.59 3.23 3.45
N GLY A 302 8.19 2.31 2.57
CA GLY A 302 8.49 0.88 2.70
C GLY A 302 9.99 0.57 2.56
N ALA A 303 10.76 1.49 1.96
CA ALA A 303 12.21 1.35 1.83
C ALA A 303 12.95 1.46 3.17
N ILE A 304 12.39 2.14 4.17
CA ILE A 304 13.07 2.47 5.42
C ILE A 304 13.22 1.23 6.32
N GLN A 305 14.46 0.84 6.58
CA GLN A 305 14.81 -0.33 7.40
C GLN A 305 15.12 0.03 8.85
N SER A 306 15.75 1.17 9.10
CA SER A 306 15.98 1.71 10.45
C SER A 306 16.06 3.24 10.44
N VAL A 307 15.79 3.84 11.60
CA VAL A 307 15.91 5.28 11.86
C VAL A 307 16.49 5.46 13.25
N GLU A 308 17.65 6.09 13.33
CA GLU A 308 18.40 6.31 14.56
C GLU A 308 18.69 7.79 14.71
N PHE A 309 18.38 8.34 15.88
CA PHE A 309 18.70 9.71 16.26
C PHE A 309 19.94 9.63 17.15
N ASP A 310 21.05 10.20 16.71
CA ASP A 310 22.28 10.28 17.48
C ASP A 310 22.53 11.73 17.93
N GLY A 311 23.59 11.99 18.68
CA GLY A 311 23.90 13.35 19.14
C GLY A 311 24.31 14.30 18.02
N ASP A 312 24.80 13.75 16.91
CA ASP A 312 25.43 14.48 15.81
C ASP A 312 24.52 14.60 14.56
N GLY A 313 23.39 13.89 14.54
CA GLY A 313 22.60 13.71 13.34
C GLY A 313 21.54 12.60 13.39
N VAL A 314 21.04 12.25 12.21
CA VAL A 314 20.08 11.17 12.02
C VAL A 314 20.64 10.17 11.03
N LYS A 315 20.59 8.88 11.38
CA LYS A 315 20.94 7.78 10.48
C LYS A 315 19.69 7.06 10.01
N VAL A 316 19.56 6.87 8.71
CA VAL A 316 18.44 6.16 8.09
C VAL A 316 18.98 5.07 7.20
N ALA A 317 18.69 3.81 7.54
CA ALA A 317 18.99 2.69 6.66
C ALA A 317 17.83 2.49 5.68
N VAL A 318 18.13 2.40 4.38
CA VAL A 318 17.15 2.22 3.31
C VAL A 318 17.51 1.04 2.42
N LYS A 319 16.50 0.25 2.04
CA LYS A 319 16.64 -0.82 1.06
C LYS A 319 16.08 -0.36 -0.28
N GLY A 320 16.93 -0.28 -1.30
CA GLY A 320 16.54 0.11 -2.66
C GLY A 320 17.50 1.12 -3.27
N THR A 321 17.06 1.77 -4.34
CA THR A 321 17.81 2.80 -5.05
C THR A 321 16.87 3.88 -5.58
N GLY A 322 17.38 5.10 -5.69
CA GLY A 322 16.67 6.26 -6.20
C GLY A 322 16.79 7.46 -5.26
N GLU A 323 15.80 8.34 -5.30
CA GLU A 323 15.81 9.59 -4.54
C GLU A 323 15.26 9.39 -3.13
N MET A 324 16.13 9.39 -2.12
CA MET A 324 15.70 9.42 -0.72
C MET A 324 15.26 10.83 -0.35
N LYS A 325 14.07 10.96 0.23
CA LYS A 325 13.58 12.20 0.83
C LYS A 325 13.41 12.08 2.33
N ALA A 326 13.64 13.20 3.01
CA ALA A 326 13.31 13.38 4.42
C ALA A 326 12.88 14.83 4.66
N PHE A 327 11.95 15.03 5.59
CA PHE A 327 11.73 16.34 6.17
C PHE A 327 12.82 16.63 7.20
N SER A 328 13.36 17.85 7.15
CA SER A 328 14.18 18.40 8.22
C SER A 328 13.88 19.88 8.42
N SER A 329 13.69 20.31 9.67
CA SER A 329 13.47 21.72 9.99
C SER A 329 14.68 22.59 9.68
N GLU A 330 15.87 21.99 9.63
CA GLU A 330 17.14 22.66 9.39
C GLU A 330 17.88 22.02 8.22
N LYS A 331 18.71 22.80 7.56
CA LYS A 331 19.59 22.26 6.51
C LYS A 331 20.70 21.43 7.17
N PRO A 332 20.90 20.14 6.80
CA PRO A 332 22.08 19.40 7.21
C PRO A 332 23.36 20.11 6.80
N VAL A 333 24.42 20.01 7.60
CA VAL A 333 25.76 20.49 7.21
C VAL A 333 26.33 19.57 6.15
N THR A 334 26.20 18.25 6.38
CA THR A 334 26.74 17.20 5.51
C THR A 334 25.74 16.05 5.43
N CYS A 335 25.62 15.42 4.26
CA CYS A 335 24.98 14.11 4.13
C CYS A 335 26.03 13.08 3.72
N ARG A 336 25.96 11.88 4.29
CA ARG A 336 26.79 10.74 3.88
C ARG A 336 25.93 9.57 3.46
N VAL A 337 26.39 8.82 2.47
CA VAL A 337 25.82 7.53 2.09
C VAL A 337 26.91 6.47 2.29
N ASN A 338 26.66 5.50 3.15
CA ASN A 338 27.62 4.45 3.53
C ASN A 338 28.97 5.01 4.01
N GLY A 339 28.95 6.15 4.70
CA GLY A 339 30.13 6.83 5.23
C GLY A 339 30.82 7.79 4.24
N GLU A 340 30.41 7.80 2.97
CA GLU A 340 30.97 8.72 1.95
C GLU A 340 30.13 9.99 1.84
N GLU A 341 30.78 11.15 1.90
CA GLU A 341 30.12 12.45 1.70
C GLU A 341 29.45 12.51 0.33
N THR A 342 28.17 12.88 0.32
CA THR A 342 27.32 12.85 -0.87
C THR A 342 26.59 14.18 -1.03
N ALA A 343 26.55 14.68 -2.27
CA ALA A 343 25.79 15.87 -2.59
C ALA A 343 24.29 15.67 -2.27
N PHE A 344 23.68 16.67 -1.66
CA PHE A 344 22.27 16.68 -1.33
C PHE A 344 21.60 18.00 -1.73
N ALA A 345 20.31 17.94 -2.01
CA ALA A 345 19.47 19.13 -2.19
C ALA A 345 18.71 19.42 -0.89
N TYR A 346 18.48 20.70 -0.60
CA TYR A 346 17.62 21.14 0.50
C TYR A 346 16.72 22.27 0.02
N GLU A 347 15.45 21.98 -0.14
CA GLU A 347 14.44 22.93 -0.63
C GLU A 347 13.16 22.76 0.19
N GLY A 348 12.60 23.86 0.70
CA GLY A 348 11.33 23.84 1.44
C GLY A 348 11.31 22.88 2.64
N SER A 349 12.41 22.78 3.38
CA SER A 349 12.58 21.82 4.50
C SER A 349 12.56 20.34 4.11
N VAL A 350 12.83 20.04 2.83
CA VAL A 350 12.99 18.68 2.31
C VAL A 350 14.45 18.47 1.93
N VAL A 351 15.09 17.47 2.54
CA VAL A 351 16.42 16.99 2.15
C VAL A 351 16.24 15.87 1.13
N SER A 352 16.93 15.96 -0.01
CA SER A 352 16.94 14.91 -1.04
C SER A 352 18.35 14.41 -1.30
N VAL A 353 18.55 13.10 -1.26
CA VAL A 353 19.84 12.41 -1.45
C VAL A 353 19.66 11.28 -2.45
N GLN A 354 20.57 11.15 -3.42
CA GLN A 354 20.54 10.02 -4.36
C GLN A 354 21.19 8.79 -3.73
N VAL A 355 20.48 7.67 -3.78
CA VAL A 355 20.92 6.39 -3.23
C VAL A 355 21.15 5.42 -4.38
N ALA A 356 22.42 5.06 -4.61
CA ALA A 356 22.77 4.02 -5.57
C ALA A 356 22.49 2.63 -5.01
N TRP A 357 22.20 1.67 -5.88
CA TRP A 357 22.11 0.27 -5.46
C TRP A 357 23.51 -0.25 -5.08
N PRO A 358 23.72 -0.76 -3.86
CA PRO A 358 25.05 -1.18 -3.38
C PRO A 358 25.56 -2.48 -4.02
N GLY A 359 24.78 -3.11 -4.91
CA GLY A 359 25.12 -4.40 -5.53
C GLY A 359 24.90 -5.61 -4.61
N SER A 360 24.37 -5.40 -3.40
CA SER A 360 24.00 -6.43 -2.43
C SER A 360 22.59 -6.17 -1.90
N SER A 361 22.00 -7.15 -1.19
CA SER A 361 20.71 -6.97 -0.50
C SER A 361 20.80 -6.17 0.80
N GLU A 362 22.00 -5.72 1.19
CA GLU A 362 22.20 -4.91 2.38
C GLU A 362 21.65 -3.49 2.18
N PRO A 363 21.05 -2.89 3.22
CA PRO A 363 20.55 -1.52 3.12
C PRO A 363 21.70 -0.52 3.04
N SER A 364 21.48 0.58 2.30
CA SER A 364 22.37 1.75 2.35
C SER A 364 22.04 2.59 3.57
N VAL A 365 23.06 3.09 4.27
CA VAL A 365 22.90 3.94 5.45
C VAL A 365 23.15 5.39 5.06
N ILE A 366 22.19 6.25 5.36
CA ILE A 366 22.25 7.67 5.06
C ILE A 366 22.38 8.42 6.37
N GLU A 367 23.42 9.23 6.51
CA GLU A 367 23.68 10.04 7.70
C GLU A 367 23.41 11.51 7.36
N TYR A 368 22.51 12.14 8.12
CA TYR A 368 22.19 13.57 8.05
C TYR A 368 22.83 14.26 9.25
N LEU A 369 23.96 14.93 9.04
CA LEU A 369 24.74 15.54 10.12
C LEU A 369 24.41 17.03 10.24
N PHE A 370 24.23 17.49 11.48
CA PHE A 370 23.88 18.90 11.77
C PHE A 370 25.00 19.65 12.52
N PHE A 371 26.16 19.01 12.72
CA PHE A 371 27.30 19.51 13.49
C PHE A 371 28.63 19.38 12.76
#